data_AF-A0A2E5DZC5-F1
#
_entry.id   AF-A0A2E5DZC5-F1
#
_cell.length_a   1.000
_cell.length_b   1.000
_cell.length_c   1.000
_cell.angle_alpha   90.00
_cell.angle_beta   90.00
_cell.angle_gamma   90.00
#
_symmetry.space_group_name_H-M   'P 1'
#
loop_
_entity.id
_entity.type
_entity.pdbx_description
1 polymer ?
#
loop_
_entity_poly.entity_id
_entity_poly.type
_entity_poly.pdbx_seq_one_letter_code
_entity_poly.pdbx_strand_id
1 'polypeptide(L)' 'MESCSRITGEAVEATATVHRWRHAIVSRPVGLDCISDLDRGLIACGDWCLGPTVSHALASGQAAAEQL' A
#
# COMPACT_ATOMS: atom_id res chain seq x y z
N MET A 1 -21.58 1.30 -3.96
CA MET A 1 -20.84 1.25 -5.22
C MET A 1 -21.86 1.31 -6.33
N GLU A 2 -21.81 2.34 -7.16
CA GLU A 2 -22.73 2.49 -8.28
C GLU A 2 -22.23 1.64 -9.44
N SER A 3 -23.11 0.89 -10.12
CA SER A 3 -22.73 0.13 -11.32
C SER A 3 -22.28 1.11 -12.41
N CYS A 4 -21.32 0.71 -13.25
CA CYS A 4 -20.87 1.50 -14.39
C CYS A 4 -22.06 1.95 -15.27
N SER A 5 -23.01 1.03 -15.50
CA SER A 5 -24.25 1.31 -16.22
C SER A 5 -25.12 2.42 -15.61
N ARG A 6 -25.03 2.62 -14.30
CA ARG A 6 -25.77 3.67 -13.61
C ARG A 6 -25.09 5.04 -13.71
N ILE A 7 -23.77 5.06 -13.82
CA ILE A 7 -22.99 6.29 -13.98
C ILE A 7 -23.08 6.78 -15.43
N THR A 8 -23.01 5.87 -16.41
CA THR A 8 -23.04 6.20 -17.84
C THR A 8 -24.45 6.34 -18.42
N GLY A 9 -25.46 5.72 -17.78
CA GLY A 9 -26.80 5.61 -18.33
C GLY A 9 -26.93 4.57 -19.46
N GLU A 10 -25.87 3.81 -19.73
CA GLU A 10 -25.81 2.83 -20.80
C GLU A 10 -25.76 1.40 -20.24
N ALA A 11 -26.37 0.44 -20.96
CA ALA A 11 -26.23 -0.96 -20.61
C ALA A 11 -24.79 -1.42 -20.89
N VAL A 12 -24.07 -1.79 -19.83
CA VAL A 12 -22.71 -2.32 -19.93
C VAL A 12 -22.78 -3.84 -19.79
N GLU A 13 -22.68 -4.56 -20.91
CA GLU A 13 -22.37 -5.99 -20.87
C GLU A 13 -20.86 -6.16 -20.66
N ALA A 14 -20.47 -6.58 -19.46
CA ALA A 14 -19.08 -6.84 -19.14
C ALA A 14 -18.94 -8.15 -18.37
N THR A 15 -18.00 -9.00 -18.81
CA THR A 15 -17.46 -10.07 -17.97
C THR A 15 -16.62 -9.46 -16.85
N ALA A 16 -16.97 -9.74 -15.60
CA ALA A 16 -16.31 -9.16 -14.43
C ALA A 16 -15.36 -10.16 -13.77
N THR A 17 -14.17 -9.69 -13.39
CA THR A 17 -13.28 -10.37 -12.44
C THR A 17 -13.22 -9.54 -11.17
N VAL A 18 -13.33 -10.19 -10.01
CA VAL A 18 -13.38 -9.51 -8.71
C VAL A 18 -12.20 -9.93 -7.86
N HIS A 19 -11.47 -8.95 -7.35
CA HIS A 19 -10.41 -9.14 -6.37
C HIS A 19 -10.66 -8.28 -5.14
N ARG A 20 -10.44 -8.84 -3.95
CA ARG A 20 -10.52 -8.12 -2.68
C ARG A 20 -9.17 -8.16 -1.98
N TRP A 21 -8.58 -6.99 -1.81
CA TRP A 21 -7.31 -6.81 -1.12
C TRP A 21 -7.55 -6.24 0.27
N ARG A 22 -7.42 -7.06 1.31
CA ARG A 22 -7.70 -6.64 2.70
C ARG A 22 -6.72 -5.57 3.21
N HIS A 23 -5.49 -5.57 2.70
CA HIS A 23 -4.39 -4.73 3.19
C HIS A 23 -3.75 -3.88 2.07
N ALA A 24 -4.54 -3.48 1.06
CA ALA A 24 -3.99 -2.77 -0.10
C ALA A 24 -3.69 -1.29 0.14
N ILE A 25 -4.36 -0.65 1.10
CA ILE A 25 -4.26 0.79 1.32
C ILE A 25 -4.04 1.05 2.80
N VAL A 26 -2.90 1.65 3.11
CA VAL A 26 -2.54 2.10 4.45
C VAL A 26 -3.45 3.27 4.84
N SER A 27 -4.20 3.10 5.93
CA SER A 27 -5.05 4.17 6.50
C SER A 27 -4.37 4.93 7.63
N ARG A 28 -3.42 4.29 8.32
CA ARG A 28 -2.64 4.86 9.43
C ARG A 28 -1.19 4.38 9.32
N PRO A 29 -0.29 5.19 8.75
CA PRO A 29 1.12 4.85 8.72
C PRO A 29 1.72 4.90 10.14
N VAL A 30 2.80 4.13 10.35
CA VAL A 30 3.53 4.14 11.63
C VAL A 30 4.17 5.51 11.89
N GLY A 31 4.54 6.24 10.84
CA GLY A 31 5.16 7.57 10.95
C GLY A 31 6.67 7.52 11.21
N LEU A 32 7.31 6.38 10.92
CA LEU A 32 8.75 6.17 10.96
C LEU A 32 9.21 5.78 9.56
N ASP A 33 10.42 6.17 9.13
CA ASP A 33 10.93 5.83 7.80
C ASP A 33 11.12 4.31 7.63
N CYS A 34 11.60 3.62 8.66
CA CYS A 34 11.57 2.17 8.78
C CYS A 34 11.62 1.79 10.27
N ILE A 35 11.36 0.51 10.59
CA ILE A 35 11.50 -0.02 11.95
C ILE A 35 12.73 -0.93 11.97
N SER A 36 13.65 -0.71 12.88
CA SER A 36 14.84 -1.56 13.04
C SER A 36 15.01 -2.04 14.49
N ASP A 37 15.52 -3.26 14.60
CA ASP A 37 16.08 -3.84 15.81
C ASP A 37 17.48 -4.37 15.43
N LEU A 38 18.47 -3.48 15.52
CA LEU A 38 19.83 -3.76 15.08
C LEU A 38 20.55 -4.78 15.98
N ASP A 39 20.19 -4.84 17.26
CA ASP A 39 20.69 -5.86 18.18
C ASP A 39 20.30 -7.27 17.71
N ARG A 40 19.15 -7.40 17.04
CA ARG A 40 18.67 -8.64 16.42
C ARG A 40 18.98 -8.75 14.93
N GLY A 41 19.56 -7.72 14.31
CA GLY A 41 19.82 -7.68 12.87
C GLY A 41 18.54 -7.67 12.02
N LEU A 42 17.47 -7.04 12.51
CA LEU A 42 16.17 -6.99 11.82
C LEU A 42 15.84 -5.56 11.39
N ILE A 43 15.37 -5.42 10.14
CA ILE A 43 14.83 -4.16 9.62
C ILE A 43 13.54 -4.48 8.86
N ALA A 44 12.49 -3.71 9.11
CA ALA A 44 11.20 -3.80 8.45
C ALA A 44 10.85 -2.46 7.77
N CYS A 45 10.46 -2.54 6.50
CA CYS A 45 10.10 -1.38 5.68
C CYS A 45 8.86 -1.67 4.82
N GLY A 46 8.25 -0.61 4.31
CA GLY A 46 7.11 -0.69 3.40
C GLY A 46 6.29 0.59 3.36
N ASP A 47 5.25 0.61 2.53
CA ASP A 47 4.32 1.73 2.43
C ASP A 47 3.66 2.04 3.79
N TRP A 48 3.36 1.02 4.59
CA TRP A 48 2.81 1.14 5.95
C TRP A 48 3.69 1.94 6.94
N CYS A 49 4.96 2.19 6.61
CA CYS A 49 5.82 3.09 7.37
C CYS A 49 5.44 4.56 7.18
N LEU A 50 5.20 4.99 5.93
CA LEU A 50 5.10 6.40 5.54
C LEU A 50 3.76 6.82 4.92
N GLY A 51 3.05 5.91 4.24
CA GLY A 51 1.74 6.16 3.63
C GLY A 51 1.42 5.25 2.45
N PRO A 52 0.24 5.39 1.81
CA PRO A 52 -0.35 4.36 0.96
C PRO A 52 0.16 4.31 -0.49
N THR A 53 1.36 4.83 -0.77
CA THR A 53 1.85 4.97 -2.15
C THR A 53 3.08 4.10 -2.39
N VAL A 54 3.31 3.75 -3.65
CA VAL A 54 4.55 3.07 -4.05
C VAL A 54 5.78 3.91 -3.66
N SER A 55 5.71 5.23 -3.81
CA SER A 55 6.81 6.12 -3.41
C SER A 55 7.12 6.06 -1.91
N HIS A 56 6.11 5.90 -1.05
CA HIS A 56 6.31 5.70 0.38
C HIS A 56 7.00 4.37 0.68
N ALA A 57 6.63 3.28 -0.01
CA ALA A 57 7.33 1.99 0.11
C ALA A 57 8.81 2.10 -0.32
N LEU A 58 9.07 2.76 -1.45
CA LEU A 58 10.44 2.95 -1.96
C LEU A 58 11.28 3.79 -1.00
N ALA A 59 10.74 4.91 -0.49
CA ALA A 59 11.44 5.75 0.49
C ALA A 59 11.75 4.98 1.78
N SER A 60 10.78 4.19 2.29
CA SER A 60 10.99 3.35 3.46
C SER A 60 12.06 2.27 3.24
N GLY A 61 12.07 1.64 2.06
CA GLY A 61 13.07 0.66 1.68
C GLY A 61 14.48 1.26 1.57
N GLN A 62 14.59 2.47 1.02
CA GLN A 62 15.85 3.20 0.97
C GLN A 62 16.39 3.51 2.37
N ALA A 63 15.54 4.01 3.27
CA ALA A 63 15.91 4.28 4.65
C ALA A 63 16.35 3.00 5.40
N ALA A 64 15.72 1.85 5.11
CA ALA A 64 16.14 0.57 5.65
C ALA A 64 17.54 0.15 5.18
N ALA A 65 17.86 0.36 3.89
CA ALA A 65 19.17 0.02 3.34
C ALA A 65 20.30 0.88 3.93
N GLU A 66 20.01 2.12 4.32
CA GLU A 66 20.97 3.03 4.97
C GLU A 66 21.28 2.64 6.43
N GLN A 67 20.48 1.74 7.03
CA GLN A 67 20.68 1.25 8.39
C GLN A 67 21.37 -0.12 8.47
N LEU A 68 21.75 -0.70 7.32
CA LEU A 68 22.60 -1.88 7.22
C LEU A 68 24.08 -1.51 7.41
#